data_AF-A0A1J6L161-F1
#
_entry.id   AF-A0A1J6L161-F1
#
_cell.length_a   1.000
_cell.length_b   1.000
_cell.length_c   1.000
_cell.angle_alpha   90.00
_cell.angle_beta   90.00
_cell.angle_gamma   90.00
#
_symmetry.space_group_name_H-M   'P 1'
#
loop_
_entity.id
_entity.type
_entity.pdbx_description
1 polymer ?
#
loop_
_entity_poly.entity_id
_entity_poly.type
_entity_poly.pdbx_seq_one_letter_code
_entity_poly.pdbx_strand_id
1 'polypeptide(L)'
;MKFGIQAPQQCVLCKQMDETFDHLFFDCSWIKALWLRLLRWLGYDRNVSDWQNEINWISMVAKLRSGHCMIVACAFGMMVHTIWRERNRLRFQGGTVIVNNICKEIAIHIHTK
;
A
#
# COMPACT_ATOMS: atom_id res chain seq x y z
N MET A 1 -34.13 -2.05 1.18
CA MET A 1 -33.14 -2.62 0.24
C MET A 1 -31.75 -2.49 0.84
N LYS A 2 -31.09 -3.61 1.19
CA LYS A 2 -29.67 -3.62 1.53
C LYS A 2 -28.92 -4.01 0.26
N PHE A 3 -28.25 -3.06 -0.38
CA PHE A 3 -27.24 -3.36 -1.39
C PHE A 3 -26.03 -3.95 -0.65
N GLY A 4 -25.97 -5.27 -0.54
CA GLY A 4 -24.82 -5.98 0.01
C GLY A 4 -24.22 -6.83 -1.09
N ILE A 5 -23.10 -6.39 -1.66
CA ILE A 5 -22.25 -7.30 -2.42
C ILE A 5 -21.82 -8.39 -1.43
N GLN A 6 -22.32 -9.62 -1.61
CA GLN A 6 -21.87 -10.79 -0.84
C GLN A 6 -20.45 -11.16 -1.30
N ALA A 7 -19.47 -10.36 -0.87
CA ALA A 7 -18.07 -10.65 -1.05
C ALA A 7 -17.55 -11.41 0.18
N PRO A 8 -16.56 -12.32 0.02
CA PRO A 8 -15.81 -12.86 1.14
C PRO A 8 -15.32 -11.72 2.03
N GLN A 9 -15.54 -11.83 3.35
CA GLN A 9 -15.12 -10.80 4.29
C GLN A 9 -13.61 -10.86 4.53
N GLN A 10 -12.97 -12.01 4.32
CA GLN A 10 -11.52 -12.15 4.43
C GLN A 10 -10.74 -11.26 3.46
N CYS A 11 -9.62 -10.73 3.95
CA CYS A 11 -8.65 -10.01 3.15
C CYS A 11 -8.17 -10.85 1.96
N VAL A 12 -8.35 -10.30 0.76
CA VAL A 12 -8.01 -11.02 -0.49
C VAL A 12 -6.49 -11.22 -0.66
N LEU A 13 -5.68 -10.48 0.11
CA LEU A 13 -4.22 -10.55 0.06
C LEU A 13 -3.68 -11.60 1.04
N CYS A 14 -3.91 -11.44 2.34
CA CYS A 14 -3.32 -12.33 3.35
C CYS A 14 -4.19 -13.56 3.65
N LYS A 15 -5.51 -13.50 3.41
CA LYS A 15 -6.51 -14.53 3.75
C LYS A 15 -6.51 -14.97 5.22
N GLN A 16 -6.00 -14.14 6.13
CA GLN A 16 -5.87 -14.46 7.55
C GLN A 16 -6.94 -13.79 8.43
N MET A 17 -7.36 -12.58 8.07
CA MET A 17 -8.29 -11.74 8.83
C MET A 17 -9.34 -11.15 7.90
N ASP A 18 -10.44 -10.66 8.47
CA ASP A 18 -11.41 -9.87 7.71
C ASP A 18 -10.81 -8.56 7.21
N GLU A 19 -11.19 -8.20 5.99
CA GLU A 19 -10.72 -7.02 5.32
C GLU A 19 -11.42 -5.78 5.86
N THR A 20 -10.73 -5.08 6.74
CA THR A 20 -11.04 -3.70 7.09
C THR A 20 -10.06 -2.75 6.40
N PHE A 21 -10.34 -1.46 6.44
CA PHE A 21 -9.40 -0.45 5.96
C PHE A 21 -8.06 -0.53 6.69
N ASP A 22 -8.12 -0.60 8.03
CA ASP A 22 -6.93 -0.71 8.88
C ASP A 22 -6.17 -2.00 8.61
N HIS A 23 -6.90 -3.11 8.44
CA HIS A 23 -6.27 -4.36 8.07
C HIS A 23 -5.59 -4.26 6.71
N LEU A 24 -6.27 -3.78 5.66
CA LEU A 24 -5.71 -3.74 4.32
C LEU A 24 -4.38 -2.97 4.26
N PHE A 25 -4.30 -1.80 4.91
CA PHE A 25 -3.14 -0.93 4.76
C PHE A 25 -2.10 -1.05 5.89
N PHE A 26 -2.52 -1.46 7.10
CA PHE A 26 -1.62 -1.45 8.26
C PHE A 26 -1.53 -2.75 9.02
N ASP A 27 -2.48 -3.69 8.96
CA ASP A 27 -2.32 -4.98 9.65
C ASP A 27 -2.08 -6.17 8.75
N CYS A 28 -2.34 -6.01 7.45
CA CYS A 28 -2.07 -7.01 6.45
C CYS A 28 -0.55 -7.17 6.37
N SER A 29 -0.07 -8.35 6.77
CA SER A 29 1.35 -8.71 6.76
C SER A 29 2.00 -8.48 5.40
N TRP A 30 1.24 -8.68 4.32
CA TRP A 30 1.69 -8.42 2.95
C TRP A 30 1.93 -6.93 2.68
N ILE A 31 1.00 -6.06 3.06
CA ILE A 31 1.13 -4.62 2.84
C ILE A 31 2.17 -4.01 3.78
N LYS A 32 2.21 -4.43 5.05
CA LYS A 32 3.28 -4.06 5.99
C LYS A 32 4.67 -4.39 5.42
N ALA A 33 4.86 -5.60 4.88
CA ALA A 33 6.13 -6.00 4.28
C ALA A 33 6.48 -5.20 3.02
N LEU A 34 5.48 -4.91 2.18
CA LEU A 34 5.65 -4.06 1.00
C LEU A 34 6.10 -2.64 1.39
N TRP A 35 5.40 -2.02 2.34
CA TRP A 35 5.72 -0.66 2.78
C TRP A 35 7.09 -0.59 3.45
N LEU A 36 7.43 -1.55 4.31
CA LEU A 36 8.75 -1.65 4.92
C LEU A 36 9.87 -1.78 3.87
N ARG A 37 9.65 -2.57 2.83
CA ARG A 37 10.61 -2.71 1.72
C ARG A 37 10.79 -1.41 0.96
N LEU A 38 9.70 -0.68 0.69
CA LEU A 38 9.74 0.63 0.04
C LEU A 38 10.46 1.67 0.91
N LEU A 39 10.18 1.72 2.22
CA LEU A 39 10.86 2.61 3.17
C LEU A 39 12.37 2.37 3.16
N ARG A 40 12.81 1.11 3.25
CA ARG A 40 14.24 0.76 3.18
C ARG A 40 14.87 1.16 1.86
N TRP A 41 14.18 0.92 0.75
CA TRP A 41 14.64 1.32 -0.58
C TRP A 41 14.75 2.84 -0.73
N LEU A 42 13.87 3.59 -0.06
CA LEU A 42 13.89 5.05 0.02
C LEU A 42 14.89 5.60 1.05
N GLY A 43 15.60 4.75 1.79
CA GLY A 43 16.60 5.15 2.79
C GLY A 43 16.05 5.44 4.19
N TYR A 44 14.84 4.98 4.51
CA TYR A 44 14.26 5.10 5.85
C TYR A 44 14.33 3.78 6.61
N ASP A 45 14.93 3.81 7.79
CA ASP A 45 14.91 2.71 8.75
C ASP A 45 13.90 3.02 9.86
N ARG A 46 12.64 2.63 9.62
CA ARG A 46 11.54 2.78 10.58
C ARG A 46 10.54 1.64 10.44
N ASN A 47 9.82 1.38 11.53
CA ASN A 47 8.68 0.46 11.50
C ASN A 47 7.45 1.13 10.89
N VAL A 48 6.61 0.31 10.26
CA VAL A 48 5.29 0.71 9.78
C VAL A 48 4.37 0.95 10.99
N SER A 49 3.77 2.13 11.06
CA SER A 49 2.79 2.55 12.07
C SER A 49 1.37 2.37 11.56
N ASP A 50 0.36 2.75 12.36
CA ASP A 50 -1.03 2.84 11.90
C ASP A 50 -1.25 3.93 10.82
N TRP A 51 -2.44 3.92 10.20
CA TRP A 51 -2.80 4.85 9.13
C TRP A 51 -2.55 6.30 9.48
N GLN A 52 -3.00 6.73 10.66
CA GLN A 52 -2.96 8.13 11.02
C GLN A 52 -1.52 8.60 11.18
N ASN A 53 -0.68 7.77 11.80
CA ASN A 53 0.74 8.05 11.98
C ASN A 53 1.50 8.03 10.64
N GLU A 54 1.20 7.10 9.74
CA GLU A 54 1.80 7.07 8.40
C GLU A 54 1.41 8.29 7.57
N ILE A 55 0.14 8.70 7.59
CA ILE A 55 -0.32 9.90 6.89
C ILE A 55 0.29 11.17 7.46
N ASN A 56 0.40 11.27 8.78
CA ASN A 56 1.05 12.41 9.43
C ASN A 56 2.53 12.49 9.02
N TRP A 57 3.23 11.35 9.01
CA TRP A 57 4.62 11.27 8.59
C TRP A 57 4.81 11.63 7.12
N ILE A 58 4.03 11.05 6.21
CA ILE A 58 4.06 11.38 4.78
C ILE A 58 3.75 12.86 4.54
N SER A 59 2.76 13.42 5.27
CA SER A 59 2.41 14.84 5.16
C SER A 59 3.55 15.75 5.62
N MET A 60 4.27 15.36 6.67
CA MET A 60 5.46 16.07 7.13
C MET A 60 6.58 16.00 6.10
N VAL A 61 6.87 14.81 5.55
CA VAL A 61 7.87 14.60 4.50
C VAL A 61 7.55 15.44 3.27
N ALA A 62 6.31 15.41 2.78
CA ALA A 62 5.89 16.15 1.60
C ALA A 62 6.06 17.68 1.76
N LYS A 63 5.95 18.22 2.97
CA LYS A 63 6.15 19.65 3.25
C LYS A 63 7.60 20.11 3.13
N LEU A 64 8.59 19.21 3.21
CA LEU A 64 10.01 19.55 3.12
C LEU A 64 10.46 19.91 1.68
N ARG A 65 9.63 19.61 0.66
CA ARG A 65 9.81 20.01 -0.75
C ARG A 65 11.18 19.69 -1.40
N SER A 66 11.94 18.75 -0.85
CA SER A 66 13.12 18.20 -1.52
C SER A 66 12.71 17.16 -2.56
N GLY A 67 13.53 16.96 -3.59
CA GLY A 67 13.26 15.94 -4.63
C GLY A 67 13.08 14.54 -4.04
N HIS A 68 13.92 14.17 -3.07
CA HIS A 68 13.81 12.90 -2.35
C HIS A 68 12.49 12.81 -1.54
N CYS A 69 12.12 13.85 -0.79
CA CYS A 69 10.86 13.86 -0.04
C CYS A 69 9.63 13.77 -0.96
N MET A 70 9.68 14.36 -2.15
CA MET A 70 8.62 14.24 -3.16
C MET A 70 8.53 12.81 -3.70
N ILE A 71 9.67 12.16 -3.98
CA ILE A 71 9.72 10.75 -4.37
C ILE A 71 9.08 9.85 -3.31
N VAL A 72 9.33 10.11 -2.01
CA VAL A 72 8.75 9.35 -0.90
C VAL A 72 7.23 9.48 -0.86
N ALA A 73 6.72 10.71 -0.97
CA ALA A 73 5.27 10.95 -1.00
C ALA A 73 4.62 10.30 -2.24
N CYS A 74 5.26 10.38 -3.41
CA CYS A 74 4.81 9.71 -4.62
C CYS A 74 4.81 8.18 -4.47
N ALA A 75 5.86 7.59 -3.89
CA ALA A 75 5.96 6.16 -3.65
C ALA A 75 4.82 5.67 -2.76
N PHE A 76 4.49 6.41 -1.71
CA PHE A 76 3.36 6.10 -0.84
C PHE A 76 2.03 6.17 -1.58
N GLY A 77 1.79 7.26 -2.33
CA GLY A 77 0.56 7.41 -3.13
C GLY A 77 0.39 6.30 -4.16
N MET A 78 1.46 5.93 -4.87
CA MET A 78 1.45 4.83 -5.84
C MET A 78 1.22 3.47 -5.17
N MET A 79 1.80 3.25 -3.98
CA MET A 79 1.53 2.05 -3.21
C MET A 79 0.03 1.95 -2.87
N VAL A 80 -0.56 2.99 -2.28
CA VAL A 80 -1.99 3.01 -1.93
C VAL A 80 -2.87 2.76 -3.15
N HIS A 81 -2.61 3.45 -4.26
CA HIS A 81 -3.35 3.28 -5.50
C HIS A 81 -3.23 1.85 -6.05
N THR A 82 -2.03 1.30 -6.10
CA THR A 82 -1.78 -0.04 -6.65
C THR A 82 -2.44 -1.13 -5.80
N ILE A 83 -2.35 -1.00 -4.47
CA ILE A 83 -3.04 -1.92 -3.54
C ILE A 83 -4.54 -1.88 -3.77
N TRP A 84 -5.13 -0.68 -3.86
CA TRP A 84 -6.55 -0.53 -4.10
C TRP A 84 -6.99 -1.17 -5.43
N ARG A 85 -6.21 -0.94 -6.49
CA ARG A 85 -6.44 -1.52 -7.82
C ARG A 85 -6.37 -3.05 -7.79
N GLU A 86 -5.29 -3.63 -7.25
CA GLU A 86 -5.10 -5.07 -7.19
C GLU A 86 -6.14 -5.75 -6.30
N ARG A 87 -6.48 -5.15 -5.15
CA ARG A 87 -7.55 -5.64 -4.28
C ARG A 87 -8.88 -5.70 -5.01
N ASN A 88 -9.24 -4.65 -5.75
CA ASN A 88 -10.49 -4.64 -6.51
C ASN A 88 -10.48 -5.68 -7.64
N ARG A 89 -9.37 -5.79 -8.37
CA ARG A 89 -9.18 -6.84 -9.38
C ARG A 89 -9.40 -8.23 -8.78
N LEU A 90 -8.73 -8.54 -7.66
CA LEU A 90 -8.87 -9.82 -6.98
C LEU A 90 -10.29 -10.09 -6.50
N ARG A 91 -10.98 -9.08 -5.94
CA ARG A 91 -12.34 -9.23 -5.44
C ARG A 91 -13.36 -9.52 -6.54
N PHE A 92 -13.25 -8.86 -7.69
CA PHE A 92 -14.29 -8.92 -8.72
C PHE A 92 -13.94 -9.83 -9.90
N GLN A 93 -12.66 -10.08 -10.14
CA GLN A 93 -12.16 -10.86 -11.29
C GLN A 93 -11.36 -12.10 -10.86
N GLY A 94 -11.03 -12.24 -9.57
CA GLY A 94 -10.22 -13.33 -9.05
C GLY A 94 -8.73 -13.24 -9.40
N GLY A 95 -7.99 -14.32 -9.12
CA GLY A 95 -6.56 -14.45 -9.43
C GLY A 95 -5.63 -14.40 -8.20
N THR A 96 -4.35 -14.11 -8.44
CA THR A 96 -3.30 -13.99 -7.42
C THR A 96 -2.55 -12.66 -7.56
N VAL A 97 -1.99 -12.17 -6.46
CA VAL A 97 -1.11 -10.99 -6.43
C VAL A 97 0.31 -11.44 -6.14
N ILE A 98 1.26 -10.91 -6.90
CA ILE A 98 2.70 -11.15 -6.72
C ILE A 98 3.34 -9.83 -6.25
N VAL A 99 3.74 -9.77 -4.98
CA VAL A 99 4.31 -8.55 -4.34
C VAL A 99 5.48 -7.97 -5.12
N ASN A 100 6.34 -8.83 -5.66
CA ASN A 100 7.49 -8.39 -6.46
C ASN A 100 7.08 -7.58 -7.69
N ASN A 101 5.89 -7.82 -8.26
CA ASN A 101 5.41 -7.04 -9.39
C ASN A 101 4.98 -5.64 -8.96
N ILE A 102 4.37 -5.50 -7.77
CA ILE A 102 3.99 -4.20 -7.20
C ILE A 102 5.23 -3.36 -6.88
N CYS A 103 6.25 -3.94 -6.22
CA CYS A 103 7.50 -3.23 -5.96
C CYS A 103 8.19 -2.77 -7.25
N LYS A 104 8.23 -3.64 -8.27
CA LYS A 104 8.81 -3.31 -9.59
C LYS A 104 8.02 -2.21 -10.28
N GLU A 105 6.69 -2.26 -10.26
CA GLU A 105 5.83 -1.23 -10.84
C GLU A 105 6.08 0.13 -10.21
N ILE A 106 6.14 0.19 -8.87
CA ILE A 106 6.43 1.43 -8.13
C ILE A 106 7.83 1.94 -8.46
N ALA A 107 8.85 1.07 -8.47
CA ALA A 107 10.22 1.45 -8.79
C ALA A 107 10.37 1.98 -10.22
N ILE A 108 9.74 1.32 -11.21
CA ILE A 108 9.77 1.77 -12.62
C ILE A 108 9.13 3.16 -12.74
N HIS A 109 7.96 3.38 -12.13
CA HIS A 109 7.29 4.68 -12.22
C HIS A 109 8.07 5.82 -11.57
N ILE A 110 8.83 5.54 -10.50
CA ILE A 110 9.70 6.54 -9.85
C ILE A 110 10.94 6.85 -10.69
N HIS A 111 11.55 5.85 -11.33
CA HIS A 111 12.79 6.04 -12.10
C HIS A 111 12.60 6.58 -13.52
N THR A 112 11.38 6.52 -14.07
CA THR A 112 11.11 6.91 -15.47
C THR A 112 10.67 8.38 -15.60
N LYS A 113 10.71 9.18 -14.51
CA LYS A 113 10.40 10.62 -14.55
C LYS A 113 11.38 11.45 -13.75
#